data_AF-A0A0B0DGA9-F1
#
_entry.id   AF-A0A0B0DGA9-F1
#
_cell.length_a   1.000
_cell.length_b   1.000
_cell.length_c   1.000
_cell.angle_alpha   90.00
_cell.angle_beta   90.00
_cell.angle_gamma   90.00
#
_symmetry.space_group_name_H-M   'P 1'
#
loop_
_entity.id
_entity.type
_entity.pdbx_description
1 polymer ?
#
loop_
_entity_poly.entity_id
_entity_poly.type
_entity_poly.pdbx_seq_one_letter_code
_entity_poly.pdbx_strand_id
1 'polypeptide(L)'
;MTQVGNTPTRTPRAGGNRSSSWRVVDIVVTAVLAAVCAVIFWMWSNLLYPAVSAGTVAYPPSAGLIAGGWLVAGTLGALIIRKPGAALFCELLAAVIEGFLGTHFGWLVVLSGLVQGLGVEVVFLLTRYRRFGPVTAAIGGAVSGLFLGVSENIMYNFEWALDQQVVYAALTTLSGAVIAGLLMWAVMKALQATGVLGALASGAVRR
;
A
#
# COMPACT_ATOMS: atom_id res chain seq x y z
N MET A 1 -4.36 -36.80 55.55
CA MET A 1 -3.61 -36.21 54.42
C MET A 1 -4.44 -36.38 53.15
N THR A 2 -5.28 -35.40 52.83
CA THR A 2 -6.13 -35.37 51.64
C THR A 2 -5.33 -34.80 50.47
N GLN A 3 -5.10 -35.64 49.45
CA GLN A 3 -4.47 -35.25 48.18
C GLN A 3 -5.37 -34.28 47.43
N VAL A 4 -4.88 -33.05 47.19
CA VAL A 4 -5.52 -32.04 46.34
C VAL A 4 -5.23 -32.44 44.89
N GLY A 5 -6.29 -32.74 44.13
CA GLY A 5 -6.19 -33.06 42.71
C GLY A 5 -5.74 -31.84 41.90
N ASN A 6 -4.65 -31.97 41.15
CA ASN A 6 -4.22 -30.97 40.17
C ASN A 6 -5.20 -30.95 38.99
N THR A 7 -6.01 -29.91 38.91
CA THR A 7 -6.79 -29.59 37.71
C THR A 7 -5.80 -29.15 36.61
N PRO A 8 -5.71 -29.85 35.46
CA PRO A 8 -4.90 -29.37 34.36
C PRO A 8 -5.53 -28.10 33.80
N THR A 9 -4.83 -26.98 33.92
CA THR A 9 -5.16 -25.72 33.26
C THR A 9 -5.08 -25.94 31.75
N ARG A 10 -6.25 -26.11 31.10
CA ARG A 10 -6.35 -26.04 29.64
C ARG A 10 -5.90 -24.64 29.21
N THR A 11 -4.67 -24.54 28.70
CA THR A 11 -4.21 -23.37 27.97
C THR A 11 -5.17 -23.16 26.80
N PRO A 12 -5.80 -21.99 26.65
CA PRO A 12 -6.63 -21.72 25.48
C PRO A 12 -5.72 -21.85 24.25
N ARG A 13 -5.95 -22.87 23.42
CA ARG A 13 -5.35 -22.90 22.09
C ARG A 13 -5.80 -21.64 21.38
N ALA A 14 -4.88 -20.71 21.15
CA ALA A 14 -5.07 -19.54 20.29
C ALA A 14 -5.17 -19.99 18.81
N GLY A 15 -6.08 -20.90 18.53
CA GLY A 15 -6.51 -21.27 17.18
C GLY A 15 -7.73 -20.44 16.81
N GLY A 16 -7.60 -19.11 16.90
CA GLY A 16 -8.63 -18.20 16.41
C GLY A 16 -8.79 -18.40 14.92
N ASN A 17 -9.95 -18.88 14.50
CA ASN A 17 -10.35 -18.98 13.10
C ASN A 17 -9.93 -17.69 12.39
N ARG A 18 -9.09 -17.79 11.33
CA ARG A 18 -8.65 -16.63 10.53
C ARG A 18 -9.86 -16.10 9.76
N SER A 19 -10.78 -15.44 10.47
CA SER A 19 -11.95 -14.85 9.85
C SER A 19 -11.50 -13.66 9.01
N SER A 20 -12.07 -13.56 7.80
CA SER A 20 -11.91 -12.41 6.92
C SER A 20 -12.57 -11.13 7.48
N SER A 21 -13.26 -11.24 8.62
CA SER A 21 -13.96 -10.13 9.26
C SER A 21 -12.97 -9.13 9.85
N TRP A 22 -13.17 -7.84 9.56
CA TRP A 22 -12.42 -6.75 10.17
C TRP A 22 -12.70 -6.66 11.68
N ARG A 23 -11.65 -6.43 12.47
CA ARG A 23 -11.77 -6.07 13.89
C ARG A 23 -11.58 -4.56 14.01
N VAL A 24 -12.09 -3.97 15.09
CA VAL A 24 -11.89 -2.53 15.37
C VAL A 24 -10.40 -2.17 15.35
N VAL A 25 -9.53 -3.00 15.95
CA VAL A 25 -8.07 -2.77 15.92
C VAL A 25 -7.51 -2.73 14.49
N ASP A 26 -8.04 -3.54 13.57
CA ASP A 26 -7.55 -3.54 12.19
C ASP A 26 -7.94 -2.25 11.48
N ILE A 27 -9.16 -1.75 11.71
CA ILE A 27 -9.64 -0.47 11.17
C ILE A 27 -8.80 0.69 11.71
N VAL A 28 -8.62 0.76 13.03
CA VAL A 28 -7.86 1.82 13.69
C VAL A 28 -6.40 1.83 13.23
N VAL A 29 -5.75 0.67 13.16
CA VAL A 29 -4.36 0.59 12.67
C VAL A 29 -4.27 0.99 11.21
N THR A 30 -5.23 0.58 10.37
CA THR A 30 -5.25 1.00 8.96
C THR A 30 -5.42 2.51 8.84
N ALA A 31 -6.27 3.13 9.66
CA ALA A 31 -6.45 4.58 9.68
C ALA A 31 -5.18 5.33 10.10
N VAL A 32 -4.47 4.83 11.13
CA VAL A 32 -3.18 5.40 11.55
C VAL A 32 -2.13 5.26 10.45
N LEU A 33 -2.06 4.10 9.80
CA LEU A 33 -1.17 3.85 8.68
C LEU A 33 -1.48 4.79 7.52
N ALA A 34 -2.76 4.94 7.16
CA ALA A 34 -3.22 5.86 6.13
C ALA A 34 -2.84 7.31 6.45
N ALA A 35 -2.98 7.75 7.69
CA ALA A 35 -2.58 9.10 8.09
C ALA A 35 -1.07 9.35 7.92
N VAL A 36 -0.22 8.37 8.29
CA VAL A 36 1.24 8.46 8.07
C VAL A 36 1.56 8.50 6.57
N CYS A 37 0.91 7.63 5.78
CA CYS A 37 1.09 7.61 4.34
C CYS A 37 0.55 8.87 3.65
N ALA A 38 -0.50 9.49 4.16
CA ALA A 38 -1.04 10.74 3.62
C ALA A 38 -0.02 11.88 3.72
N VAL A 39 0.75 11.95 4.82
CA VAL A 39 1.85 12.91 4.95
C VAL A 39 2.94 12.60 3.92
N ILE A 40 3.26 11.32 3.70
CA ILE A 40 4.21 10.92 2.65
C ILE A 40 3.71 11.34 1.27
N PHE A 41 2.45 11.07 0.93
CA PHE A 41 1.86 11.46 -0.35
C PHE A 41 1.88 12.97 -0.53
N TRP A 42 1.49 13.71 0.51
CA TRP A 42 1.52 15.17 0.49
C TRP A 42 2.93 15.73 0.25
N MET A 43 3.95 15.17 0.91
CA MET A 43 5.36 15.54 0.68
C MET A 43 5.81 15.15 -0.73
N TRP A 44 5.35 13.99 -1.23
CA TRP A 44 5.67 13.51 -2.57
C TRP A 44 5.11 14.44 -3.64
N SER A 45 3.84 14.84 -3.50
CA SER A 45 3.14 15.75 -4.39
C SER A 45 3.69 17.18 -4.33
N ASN A 46 3.81 17.78 -3.13
CA ASN A 46 4.15 19.20 -3.03
C ASN A 46 5.65 19.50 -3.02
N LEU A 47 6.49 18.54 -2.64
CA LEU A 47 7.92 18.77 -2.46
C LEU A 47 8.76 18.00 -3.48
N LEU A 48 8.56 16.69 -3.59
CA LEU A 48 9.41 15.86 -4.44
C LEU A 48 9.06 15.98 -5.92
N TYR A 49 7.78 15.89 -6.28
CA TYR A 49 7.35 15.91 -7.67
C TYR A 49 7.72 17.21 -8.41
N PRO A 50 7.55 18.42 -7.84
CA PRO A 50 8.01 19.65 -8.51
C PRO A 50 9.52 19.67 -8.73
N ALA A 51 10.29 19.23 -7.74
CA ALA A 51 11.75 19.18 -7.82
C ALA A 51 12.23 18.20 -8.90
N VAL A 52 11.63 17.01 -8.97
CA VAL A 52 11.96 16.01 -9.99
C VAL A 52 11.46 16.46 -11.37
N SER A 53 10.25 17.00 -11.46
CA SER A 53 9.66 17.47 -12.71
C SER A 53 10.49 18.56 -13.38
N ALA A 54 11.12 19.44 -12.59
CA ALA A 54 12.07 20.44 -13.09
C ALA A 54 13.33 19.81 -13.72
N GLY A 55 13.77 18.64 -13.22
CA GLY A 55 14.90 17.89 -13.76
C GLY A 55 14.54 16.98 -14.95
N THR A 56 13.28 16.58 -15.08
CA THR A 56 12.80 15.66 -16.13
C THR A 56 12.20 16.39 -17.34
N VAL A 57 12.34 17.71 -17.45
CA VAL A 57 11.78 18.51 -18.56
C VAL A 57 12.24 17.99 -19.94
N ALA A 58 13.49 17.52 -20.04
CA ALA A 58 14.02 16.96 -21.28
C ALA A 58 13.37 15.64 -21.69
N TYR A 59 12.84 14.87 -20.73
CA TYR A 59 12.14 13.62 -21.00
C TYR A 59 11.01 13.40 -19.98
N PRO A 60 9.84 14.04 -20.17
CA PRO A 60 8.73 14.02 -19.21
C PRO A 60 8.31 12.62 -18.73
N PRO A 61 8.30 11.56 -19.57
CA PRO A 61 7.95 10.22 -19.10
C PRO A 61 8.85 9.68 -17.98
N SER A 62 10.08 10.17 -17.84
CA SER A 62 10.98 9.74 -16.75
C SER A 62 10.48 10.08 -15.35
N ALA A 63 9.56 11.05 -15.21
CA ALA A 63 8.91 11.34 -13.92
C ALA A 63 8.16 10.12 -13.35
N GLY A 64 7.75 9.17 -14.19
CA GLY A 64 7.12 7.93 -13.75
C GLY A 64 8.01 7.07 -12.85
N LEU A 65 9.33 7.27 -12.85
CA LEU A 65 10.25 6.54 -11.98
C LEU A 65 10.08 6.82 -10.48
N ILE A 66 9.46 7.94 -10.12
CA ILE A 66 9.15 8.26 -8.71
C ILE A 66 7.70 7.92 -8.33
N ALA A 67 6.90 7.39 -9.26
CA ALA A 67 5.47 7.19 -9.05
C ALA A 67 5.12 6.26 -7.89
N GLY A 68 6.01 5.32 -7.54
CA GLY A 68 5.78 4.37 -6.46
C GLY A 68 5.61 5.01 -5.07
N GLY A 69 5.99 6.27 -4.88
CA GLY A 69 5.76 6.99 -3.62
C GLY A 69 4.29 7.22 -3.29
N TRP A 70 3.43 7.39 -4.29
CA TRP A 70 1.97 7.54 -4.11
C TRP A 70 1.26 6.20 -3.89
N LEU A 71 1.97 5.07 -3.98
CA LEU A 71 1.36 3.73 -3.98
C LEU A 71 1.66 2.94 -2.70
N VAL A 72 2.37 3.57 -1.76
CA VAL A 72 2.92 2.90 -0.58
C VAL A 72 1.85 2.49 0.43
N ALA A 73 0.72 3.20 0.50
CA ALA A 73 -0.27 2.96 1.53
C ALA A 73 -1.05 1.67 1.25
N GLY A 74 -1.44 1.40 0.00
CA GLY A 74 -2.17 0.22 -0.40
C GLY A 74 -1.36 -1.06 -0.19
N THR A 75 -0.09 -1.04 -0.56
CA THR A 75 0.82 -2.17 -0.35
C THR A 75 1.09 -2.42 1.13
N LEU A 76 1.39 -1.39 1.93
CA LEU A 76 1.54 -1.53 3.38
C LEU A 76 0.26 -2.02 4.05
N GLY A 77 -0.90 -1.46 3.68
CA GLY A 77 -2.21 -1.86 4.19
C GLY A 77 -2.47 -3.34 3.97
N ALA A 78 -2.25 -3.84 2.75
CA ALA A 78 -2.39 -5.26 2.44
C ALA A 78 -1.42 -6.15 3.23
N LEU A 79 -0.14 -5.77 3.29
CA LEU A 79 0.91 -6.56 3.93
C LEU A 79 0.78 -6.65 5.45
N ILE A 80 0.34 -5.56 6.09
CA ILE A 80 0.21 -5.43 7.55
C ILE A 80 -1.12 -6.02 8.04
N ILE A 81 -2.23 -5.66 7.41
CA ILE A 81 -3.58 -6.01 7.89
C ILE A 81 -4.00 -7.40 7.42
N ARG A 82 -3.62 -7.77 6.19
CA ARG A 82 -3.86 -9.09 5.59
C ARG A 82 -5.34 -9.49 5.52
N LYS A 83 -6.21 -8.52 5.21
CA LYS A 83 -7.65 -8.72 5.01
C LYS A 83 -8.11 -8.13 3.68
N PRO A 84 -9.12 -8.74 3.03
CA PRO A 84 -9.76 -8.16 1.85
C PRO A 84 -10.24 -6.73 2.14
N GLY A 85 -9.99 -5.84 1.21
CA GLY A 85 -10.26 -4.41 1.26
C GLY A 85 -9.15 -3.58 1.93
N ALA A 86 -8.12 -4.20 2.50
CA ALA A 86 -7.12 -3.45 3.27
C ALA A 86 -6.22 -2.57 2.39
N ALA A 87 -5.96 -2.99 1.15
CA ALA A 87 -5.14 -2.18 0.25
C ALA A 87 -5.93 -0.94 -0.18
N LEU A 88 -7.14 -1.19 -0.68
CA LEU A 88 -8.04 -0.13 -1.14
C LEU A 88 -8.38 0.87 -0.04
N PHE A 89 -8.72 0.39 1.16
CA PHE A 89 -9.09 1.25 2.28
C PHE A 89 -7.93 2.14 2.73
N CYS A 90 -6.72 1.57 2.84
CA CYS A 90 -5.56 2.32 3.28
C CYS A 90 -5.15 3.39 2.26
N GLU A 91 -5.13 3.05 0.97
CA GLU A 91 -4.78 3.98 -0.11
C GLU A 91 -5.79 5.09 -0.25
N LEU A 92 -7.08 4.74 -0.34
CA LEU A 92 -8.14 5.72 -0.54
C LEU A 92 -8.23 6.69 0.64
N LEU A 93 -8.10 6.18 1.88
CA LEU A 93 -8.11 7.04 3.05
C LEU A 93 -6.89 7.96 3.09
N ALA A 94 -5.70 7.47 2.70
CA ALA A 94 -4.50 8.29 2.61
C ALA A 94 -4.68 9.42 1.58
N ALA A 95 -5.22 9.10 0.40
CA ALA A 95 -5.50 10.07 -0.66
C ALA A 95 -6.57 11.11 -0.25
N VAL A 96 -7.60 10.70 0.49
CA VAL A 96 -8.60 11.64 1.05
C VAL A 96 -7.95 12.62 2.01
N ILE A 97 -7.09 12.13 2.92
CA ILE A 97 -6.36 12.98 3.87
C ILE A 97 -5.38 13.90 3.12
N GLU A 98 -4.66 13.42 2.11
CA GLU A 98 -3.82 14.24 1.26
C GLU A 98 -4.61 15.38 0.59
N GLY A 99 -5.80 15.06 0.03
CA GLY A 99 -6.69 16.06 -0.55
C GLY A 99 -7.06 17.16 0.44
N PHE A 100 -7.29 16.82 1.72
CA PHE A 100 -7.53 17.80 2.78
C PHE A 100 -6.30 18.61 3.18
N LEU A 101 -5.11 18.01 3.16
CA LEU A 101 -3.85 18.74 3.41
C LEU A 101 -3.52 19.75 2.30
N GLY A 102 -4.15 19.61 1.14
CA GLY A 102 -3.97 20.48 -0.01
C GLY A 102 -2.77 20.07 -0.86
N THR A 103 -3.02 19.83 -2.14
CA THR A 103 -2.02 19.40 -3.13
C THR A 103 -2.30 20.08 -4.46
N HIS A 104 -1.28 20.31 -5.28
CA HIS A 104 -1.43 20.92 -6.60
C HIS A 104 -2.27 20.08 -7.58
N PHE A 105 -2.49 18.79 -7.29
CA PHE A 105 -3.36 17.90 -8.06
C PHE A 105 -4.84 18.06 -7.65
N GLY A 106 -5.12 18.83 -6.60
CA GLY A 106 -6.47 19.04 -6.07
C GLY A 106 -7.13 17.73 -5.59
N TRP A 107 -8.46 17.68 -5.66
CA TRP A 107 -9.24 16.51 -5.23
C TRP A 107 -9.14 15.30 -6.17
N LEU A 108 -8.49 15.43 -7.33
CA LEU A 108 -8.29 14.31 -8.25
C LEU A 108 -7.42 13.21 -7.63
N VAL A 109 -6.59 13.53 -6.63
CA VAL A 109 -5.81 12.52 -5.88
C VAL A 109 -6.69 11.44 -5.25
N VAL A 110 -7.95 11.75 -4.89
CA VAL A 110 -8.89 10.74 -4.35
C VAL A 110 -9.30 9.74 -5.43
N LEU A 111 -9.54 10.20 -6.65
CA LEU A 111 -9.81 9.32 -7.78
C LEU A 111 -8.58 8.48 -8.11
N SER A 112 -7.40 9.10 -8.11
CA SER A 112 -6.13 8.40 -8.31
C SER A 112 -5.90 7.32 -7.25
N GLY A 113 -6.07 7.66 -5.96
CA GLY A 113 -5.94 6.72 -4.84
C GLY A 113 -6.96 5.57 -4.89
N LEU A 114 -8.17 5.81 -5.39
CA LEU A 114 -9.13 4.74 -5.65
C LEU A 114 -8.60 3.76 -6.70
N VAL A 115 -8.15 4.26 -7.84
CA VAL A 115 -7.63 3.45 -8.97
C VAL A 115 -6.38 2.69 -8.57
N GLN A 116 -5.45 3.34 -7.89
CA GLN A 116 -4.19 2.78 -7.40
C GLN A 116 -4.45 1.71 -6.34
N GLY A 117 -5.30 2.01 -5.35
CA GLY A 117 -5.70 1.07 -4.31
C GLY A 117 -6.34 -0.20 -4.89
N LEU A 118 -7.16 -0.06 -5.93
CA LEU A 118 -7.73 -1.20 -6.66
C LEU A 118 -6.65 -2.06 -7.33
N GLY A 119 -5.62 -1.44 -7.90
CA GLY A 119 -4.49 -2.15 -8.51
C GLY A 119 -3.80 -3.10 -7.53
N VAL A 120 -3.50 -2.64 -6.32
CA VAL A 120 -2.93 -3.49 -5.27
C VAL A 120 -3.93 -4.56 -4.81
N GLU A 121 -5.16 -4.15 -4.53
CA GLU A 121 -6.22 -5.01 -3.99
C GLU A 121 -6.49 -6.20 -4.90
N VAL A 122 -6.56 -6.00 -6.22
CA VAL A 122 -6.75 -7.07 -7.21
C VAL A 122 -5.68 -8.14 -7.09
N VAL A 123 -4.41 -7.78 -6.93
CA VAL A 123 -3.31 -8.76 -6.81
C VAL A 123 -3.46 -9.59 -5.54
N PHE A 124 -3.75 -8.96 -4.40
CA PHE A 124 -3.94 -9.69 -3.15
C PHE A 124 -5.21 -10.55 -3.17
N LEU A 125 -6.29 -10.10 -3.81
CA LEU A 125 -7.50 -10.88 -4.06
C LEU A 125 -7.22 -12.11 -4.94
N LEU A 126 -6.42 -11.97 -6.00
CA LEU A 126 -6.00 -13.09 -6.85
C LEU A 126 -5.21 -14.14 -6.07
N THR A 127 -4.39 -13.72 -5.11
CA THR A 127 -3.73 -14.65 -4.16
C THR A 127 -4.63 -15.11 -3.01
N ARG A 128 -5.91 -14.71 -3.01
CA ARG A 128 -6.91 -14.94 -1.96
C ARG A 128 -6.45 -14.48 -0.57
N TYR A 129 -5.62 -13.44 -0.50
CA TYR A 129 -4.99 -12.98 0.74
C TYR A 129 -4.20 -14.09 1.46
N ARG A 130 -3.54 -14.98 0.71
CA ARG A 130 -2.74 -16.09 1.26
C ARG A 130 -1.23 -15.89 1.11
N ARG A 131 -0.78 -14.96 0.27
CA ARG A 131 0.64 -14.72 -0.01
C ARG A 131 0.99 -13.26 0.30
N PHE A 132 2.01 -13.06 1.14
CA PHE A 132 2.50 -11.74 1.58
C PHE A 132 4.03 -11.64 1.49
N GLY A 133 4.60 -12.39 0.53
CA GLY A 133 6.04 -12.40 0.26
C GLY A 133 6.48 -11.22 -0.62
N PRO A 134 7.80 -11.07 -0.85
CA PRO A 134 8.35 -9.97 -1.63
C PRO A 134 7.84 -9.98 -3.08
N VAL A 135 7.65 -11.18 -3.66
CA VAL A 135 7.11 -11.33 -5.03
C VAL A 135 5.68 -10.81 -5.13
N THR A 136 4.80 -11.16 -4.18
CA THR A 136 3.42 -10.67 -4.18
C THR A 136 3.36 -9.16 -3.94
N ALA A 137 4.23 -8.64 -3.07
CA ALA A 137 4.35 -7.21 -2.85
C ALA A 137 4.82 -6.48 -4.13
N ALA A 138 5.86 -6.98 -4.79
CA ALA A 138 6.37 -6.43 -6.06
C ALA A 138 5.29 -6.43 -7.15
N ILE A 139 4.56 -7.52 -7.33
CA ILE A 139 3.46 -7.59 -8.30
C ILE A 139 2.33 -6.64 -7.91
N GLY A 140 1.98 -6.55 -6.62
CA GLY A 140 0.95 -5.62 -6.13
C GLY A 140 1.31 -4.16 -6.41
N GLY A 141 2.55 -3.77 -6.10
CA GLY A 141 3.07 -2.44 -6.43
C GLY A 141 3.16 -2.20 -7.94
N ALA A 142 3.58 -3.20 -8.73
CA ALA A 142 3.66 -3.10 -10.19
C ALA A 142 2.29 -2.85 -10.82
N VAL A 143 1.28 -3.63 -10.45
CA VAL A 143 -0.10 -3.48 -10.97
C VAL A 143 -0.69 -2.14 -10.53
N SER A 144 -0.44 -1.69 -9.30
CA SER A 144 -0.82 -0.35 -8.87
C SER A 144 -0.15 0.75 -9.71
N GLY A 145 1.15 0.61 -9.99
CA GLY A 145 1.90 1.54 -10.84
C GLY A 145 1.40 1.56 -12.28
N LEU A 146 0.99 0.41 -12.82
CA LEU A 146 0.33 0.33 -14.13
C LEU A 146 -1.01 1.07 -14.11
N PHE A 147 -1.82 0.86 -13.07
CA PHE A 147 -3.12 1.52 -12.91
C PHE A 147 -2.95 3.05 -12.81
N LEU A 148 -1.97 3.52 -12.03
CA LEU A 148 -1.56 4.93 -11.99
C LEU A 148 -1.22 5.43 -13.39
N GLY A 149 -0.26 4.79 -14.07
CA GLY A 149 0.25 5.25 -15.36
C GLY A 149 -0.84 5.34 -16.43
N VAL A 150 -1.74 4.34 -16.48
CA VAL A 150 -2.89 4.36 -17.39
C VAL A 150 -3.88 5.47 -17.02
N SER A 151 -4.22 5.64 -15.74
CA SER A 151 -5.14 6.70 -15.32
C SER A 151 -4.60 8.10 -15.58
N GLU A 152 -3.32 8.34 -15.34
CA GLU A 152 -2.69 9.63 -15.58
C GLU A 152 -2.49 9.91 -17.07
N ASN A 153 -2.26 8.88 -17.89
CA ASN A 153 -2.28 9.05 -19.34
C ASN A 153 -3.64 9.53 -19.84
N ILE A 154 -4.73 9.08 -19.24
CA ILE A 154 -6.09 9.51 -19.58
C ILE A 154 -6.38 10.92 -19.04
N MET A 155 -5.92 11.23 -17.82
CA MET A 155 -6.26 12.47 -17.11
C MET A 155 -5.36 13.65 -17.47
N TYR A 156 -4.07 13.40 -17.66
CA TYR A 156 -3.02 14.43 -17.73
C TYR A 156 -2.18 14.34 -19.00
N ASN A 157 -1.86 13.13 -19.49
CA ASN A 157 -0.95 12.95 -20.63
C ASN A 157 -1.67 12.57 -21.94
N PHE A 158 -2.93 12.96 -22.11
CA PHE A 158 -3.75 12.57 -23.25
C PHE A 158 -3.22 13.10 -24.60
N GLU A 159 -2.42 14.17 -24.57
CA GLU A 159 -1.78 14.77 -25.74
C GLU A 159 -0.45 14.07 -26.12
N TRP A 160 0.10 13.23 -25.24
CA TRP A 160 1.34 12.53 -25.54
C TRP A 160 1.14 11.47 -26.62
N ALA A 161 2.17 11.27 -27.44
CA ALA A 161 2.19 10.16 -28.38
C ALA A 161 2.11 8.81 -27.63
N LEU A 162 1.49 7.82 -28.28
CA LEU A 162 1.16 6.53 -27.64
C LEU A 162 2.41 5.77 -27.16
N ASP A 163 3.52 5.89 -27.89
CA ASP A 163 4.82 5.35 -27.48
C ASP A 163 5.29 5.96 -26.14
N GLN A 164 5.14 7.27 -25.95
CA GLN A 164 5.51 7.95 -24.71
C GLN A 164 4.58 7.58 -23.55
N GLN A 165 3.28 7.43 -23.82
CA GLN A 165 2.32 6.94 -22.83
C GLN A 165 2.67 5.51 -22.36
N VAL A 166 3.07 4.64 -23.29
CA VAL A 166 3.52 3.27 -22.97
C VAL A 166 4.80 3.29 -22.14
N VAL A 167 5.78 4.13 -22.50
CA VAL A 167 7.01 4.27 -21.70
C VAL A 167 6.68 4.78 -20.31
N TYR A 168 5.83 5.80 -20.19
CA TYR A 168 5.38 6.31 -18.89
C TYR A 168 4.79 5.21 -18.02
N ALA A 169 3.81 4.46 -18.56
CA ALA A 169 3.18 3.36 -17.85
C ALA A 169 4.17 2.25 -17.46
N ALA A 170 5.18 1.97 -18.28
CA ALA A 170 6.24 1.02 -17.95
C ALA A 170 7.12 1.52 -16.78
N LEU A 171 7.45 2.81 -16.77
CA LEU A 171 8.26 3.42 -15.71
C LEU A 171 7.49 3.51 -14.38
N THR A 172 6.21 3.87 -14.42
CA THR A 172 5.36 3.86 -13.22
C THR A 172 5.16 2.45 -12.68
N THR A 173 5.00 1.44 -13.55
CA THR A 173 4.94 0.02 -13.19
C THR A 173 6.24 -0.42 -12.50
N LEU A 174 7.40 -0.08 -13.06
CA LEU A 174 8.69 -0.41 -12.47
C LEU A 174 8.88 0.28 -11.11
N SER A 175 8.55 1.56 -11.03
CA SER A 175 8.61 2.34 -9.79
C SER A 175 7.71 1.74 -8.71
N GLY A 176 6.46 1.40 -9.06
CA GLY A 176 5.53 0.73 -8.17
C GLY A 176 6.05 -0.62 -7.69
N ALA A 177 6.64 -1.44 -8.56
CA ALA A 177 7.22 -2.73 -8.18
C ALA A 177 8.33 -2.58 -7.12
N VAL A 178 9.20 -1.59 -7.30
CA VAL A 178 10.38 -1.37 -6.46
C VAL A 178 10.03 -0.63 -5.16
N ILE A 179 9.43 0.56 -5.27
CA ILE A 179 9.18 1.46 -4.13
C ILE A 179 7.96 0.98 -3.35
N ALA A 180 6.82 0.82 -4.01
CA ALA A 180 5.60 0.40 -3.33
C ALA A 180 5.61 -1.10 -3.01
N GLY A 181 6.21 -1.92 -3.86
CA GLY A 181 6.27 -3.37 -3.64
C GLY A 181 7.41 -3.79 -2.70
N LEU A 182 8.62 -3.84 -3.22
CA LEU A 182 9.78 -4.42 -2.52
C LEU A 182 10.21 -3.61 -1.30
N LEU A 183 10.30 -2.29 -1.42
CA LEU A 183 10.70 -1.43 -0.31
C LEU A 183 9.67 -1.45 0.81
N MET A 184 8.36 -1.37 0.51
CA MET A 184 7.34 -1.48 1.57
C MET A 184 7.27 -2.88 2.19
N TRP A 185 7.57 -3.93 1.44
CA TRP A 185 7.76 -5.25 2.03
C TRP A 185 8.92 -5.27 3.03
N ALA A 186 10.05 -4.63 2.70
CA ALA A 186 11.18 -4.49 3.62
C ALA A 186 10.81 -3.66 4.86
N VAL A 187 10.07 -2.56 4.69
CA VAL A 187 9.54 -1.76 5.81
C VAL A 187 8.64 -2.60 6.71
N MET A 188 7.71 -3.37 6.14
CA MET A 188 6.86 -4.28 6.92
C MET A 188 7.69 -5.31 7.69
N LYS A 189 8.75 -5.87 7.08
CA LYS A 189 9.69 -6.78 7.76
C LYS A 189 10.43 -6.12 8.92
N ALA A 190 10.84 -4.86 8.76
CA ALA A 190 11.47 -4.08 9.83
C ALA A 190 10.49 -3.83 10.99
N LEU A 191 9.25 -3.43 10.69
CA LEU A 191 8.18 -3.27 11.69
C LEU A 191 7.84 -4.59 12.40
N GLN A 192 7.87 -5.72 11.71
CA GLN A 192 7.74 -7.03 12.36
C GLN A 192 8.87 -7.31 13.35
N ALA A 193 10.09 -6.84 13.07
CA ALA A 193 11.25 -7.06 13.93
C ALA A 193 11.19 -6.24 15.24
N THR A 194 10.48 -5.10 15.25
CA THR A 194 10.28 -4.30 16.47
C THR A 194 9.20 -4.87 17.40
N GLY A 195 8.39 -5.81 16.92
CA GLY A 195 7.27 -6.39 17.69
C GLY A 195 6.00 -5.53 17.73
N VAL A 196 6.02 -4.32 17.15
CA VAL A 196 4.86 -3.39 17.14
C VAL A 196 3.62 -4.00 16.48
N LEU A 197 3.80 -4.92 15.53
CA LEU A 197 2.72 -5.59 14.81
C LEU A 197 2.13 -6.80 15.56
N GLY A 198 2.51 -7.05 16.81
CA GLY A 198 2.15 -8.25 17.57
C GLY A 198 0.63 -8.49 17.74
N ALA A 199 -0.19 -7.44 17.67
CA ALA A 199 -1.66 -7.54 17.72
C ALA A 199 -2.32 -7.88 16.37
N LEU A 200 -1.55 -7.86 15.28
CA LEU A 200 -2.03 -7.99 13.90
C LEU A 200 -1.65 -9.33 13.28
N ALA A 201 -2.33 -9.67 12.19
CA ALA A 201 -2.07 -10.88 11.42
C ALA A 201 -0.63 -10.95 10.86
N SER A 202 0.01 -9.79 10.66
CA SER A 202 1.40 -9.69 10.25
C SER A 202 2.39 -10.03 11.37
N GLY A 203 2.11 -9.71 12.64
CA GLY A 203 2.99 -10.03 13.76
C GLY A 203 2.89 -11.48 14.27
N ALA A 204 1.75 -12.14 14.05
CA ALA A 204 1.50 -13.52 14.52
C ALA A 204 2.37 -14.60 13.83
N VAL A 205 3.08 -14.29 12.74
CA VAL A 205 3.93 -15.25 11.99
C VAL A 205 5.24 -15.60 12.69
N ARG A 206 5.65 -14.83 13.73
CA ARG A 206 6.89 -15.06 14.50
C ARG A 206 6.68 -15.74 15.86
N ARG A 207 5.45 -16.11 16.24
CA ARG A 207 5.18 -16.82 17.49
C ARG A 207 5.05 -18.32 17.28
#